data_AF-Q8DVR3-F1
#
_entry.id   AF-Q8DVR3-F1
#
_cell.length_a   1.000
_cell.length_b   1.000
_cell.length_c   1.000
_cell.angle_alpha   90.00
_cell.angle_beta   90.00
_cell.angle_gamma   90.00
#
_symmetry.space_group_name_H-M   'P 1'
#
loop_
_entity.id
_entity.type
_entity.pdbx_description
1 polymer ?
#
loop_
_entity_poly.entity_id
_entity_poly.type
_entity_poly.pdbx_seq_one_letter_code
_entity_poly.pdbx_strand_id
1 'polypeptide(L)'
;MKNKLLISHLFFFMISGAIVYFQIKETYLIWNMFLALLALDFSFCLNRFKNLSLTFIFTLFWLFFYPNTFYMLTDLVHMDFIGSSFSNVQSLIHYFLFLASILFGSLCGVESVNQLLKRFVIKEYYIKLFVLILLSVISSFAIHLGRYARLNSWDLVLRPTVVITELSKLLSADVLPFIVGFSFIQIMVLLFLDKESSK
;
A
#
# COMPACT_ATOMS: atom_id res chain seq x y z
N MET A 1 1.37 9.60 -19.14
CA MET A 1 1.09 9.73 -17.69
C MET A 1 -0.40 9.67 -17.40
N LYS A 2 -1.25 10.52 -18.01
CA LYS A 2 -2.72 10.50 -17.80
C LYS A 2 -3.39 9.15 -18.12
N ASN A 3 -2.96 8.45 -19.18
CA ASN A 3 -3.57 7.17 -19.57
C ASN A 3 -3.37 6.08 -18.51
N LYS A 4 -2.21 6.05 -17.83
CA LYS A 4 -1.97 5.05 -16.77
C LYS A 4 -2.89 5.27 -15.57
N LEU A 5 -3.04 6.53 -15.15
CA LEU A 5 -3.95 6.87 -14.06
C LEU A 5 -5.39 6.51 -14.40
N LEU A 6 -5.86 6.86 -15.59
CA LEU A 6 -7.20 6.49 -16.06
C LEU A 6 -7.42 4.97 -16.06
N ILE A 7 -6.43 4.21 -16.54
CA ILE A 7 -6.48 2.74 -16.55
C ILE A 7 -6.53 2.19 -15.11
N SER A 8 -5.77 2.75 -14.16
CA SER A 8 -5.85 2.37 -12.75
C SER A 8 -7.24 2.62 -12.16
N HIS A 9 -7.85 3.77 -12.44
CA HIS A 9 -9.24 4.05 -12.03
C HIS A 9 -10.22 3.05 -12.65
N LEU A 10 -10.07 2.70 -13.93
CA LEU A 10 -10.89 1.67 -14.58
C LEU A 10 -10.75 0.31 -13.89
N PHE A 11 -9.53 -0.14 -13.60
CA PHE A 11 -9.31 -1.40 -12.85
C PHE A 11 -9.94 -1.36 -11.46
N PHE A 12 -9.81 -0.24 -10.75
CA PHE A 12 -10.46 -0.06 -9.45
C PHE A 12 -11.98 -0.24 -9.54
N PHE A 13 -12.64 0.44 -10.48
CA PHE A 13 -14.10 0.33 -10.65
C PHE A 13 -14.53 -1.07 -11.10
N MET A 14 -13.78 -1.73 -11.97
CA MET A 14 -14.08 -3.10 -12.40
C MET A 14 -13.98 -4.10 -11.24
N ILE A 15 -12.90 -4.05 -10.46
CA ILE A 15 -12.71 -4.95 -9.32
C ILE A 15 -13.77 -4.66 -8.24
N SER A 16 -13.99 -3.39 -7.89
CA SER A 16 -14.99 -3.00 -6.90
C SER A 16 -16.41 -3.40 -7.32
N GLY A 17 -16.75 -3.20 -8.60
CA GLY A 17 -18.02 -3.63 -9.16
C GLY A 17 -18.20 -5.14 -9.10
N ALA A 18 -17.14 -5.91 -9.37
CA ALA A 18 -17.17 -7.37 -9.25
C ALA A 18 -17.35 -7.82 -7.79
N ILE A 19 -16.67 -7.20 -6.81
CA ILE A 19 -16.84 -7.49 -5.38
C ILE A 19 -18.30 -7.28 -4.95
N VAL A 20 -18.92 -6.19 -5.39
CA VAL A 20 -20.34 -5.90 -5.10
C VAL A 20 -21.27 -6.89 -5.81
N TYR A 21 -21.02 -7.18 -7.09
CA TYR A 21 -21.85 -8.09 -7.89
C TYR A 21 -21.86 -9.51 -7.32
N PHE A 22 -20.70 -10.04 -6.94
CA PHE A 22 -20.57 -11.38 -6.36
C PHE A 22 -20.88 -11.45 -4.86
N GLN A 23 -21.36 -10.35 -4.24
CA GLN A 23 -21.79 -10.27 -2.84
C GLN A 23 -20.70 -10.73 -1.86
N ILE A 24 -19.46 -10.34 -2.12
CA ILE A 24 -18.31 -10.62 -1.25
C ILE A 24 -18.51 -9.85 0.08
N LYS A 25 -18.39 -10.54 1.22
CA LYS A 25 -18.63 -9.94 2.54
C LYS A 25 -17.54 -8.95 2.94
N GLU A 26 -16.33 -9.14 2.42
CA GLU A 26 -15.11 -8.40 2.69
C GLU A 26 -15.10 -7.03 1.98
N THR A 27 -16.14 -6.21 2.19
CA THR A 27 -16.30 -4.88 1.59
C THR A 27 -15.17 -3.91 1.98
N TYR A 28 -14.44 -4.20 3.06
CA TYR A 28 -13.23 -3.49 3.45
C TYR A 28 -12.13 -3.53 2.38
N LEU A 29 -12.14 -4.53 1.48
CA LEU A 29 -11.20 -4.60 0.35
C LEU A 29 -11.37 -3.41 -0.59
N ILE A 30 -12.62 -3.03 -0.87
CA ILE A 30 -12.92 -1.85 -1.72
C ILE A 30 -12.35 -0.60 -1.07
N TRP A 31 -12.52 -0.47 0.25
CA TRP A 31 -11.97 0.65 1.01
C TRP A 31 -10.44 0.68 0.96
N ASN A 32 -9.78 -0.45 1.19
CA ASN A 32 -8.32 -0.54 1.13
C ASN A 32 -7.77 -0.25 -0.28
N MET A 33 -8.45 -0.73 -1.32
CA MET A 33 -8.13 -0.40 -2.71
C MET A 33 -8.29 1.10 -3.00
N PHE A 34 -9.35 1.71 -2.46
CA PHE A 34 -9.58 3.15 -2.61
C PHE A 34 -8.47 3.97 -1.94
N LEU A 35 -8.04 3.59 -0.74
CA LEU A 35 -6.90 4.23 -0.07
C LEU A 35 -5.59 4.07 -0.86
N ALA A 36 -5.35 2.90 -1.46
CA ALA A 36 -4.22 2.68 -2.35
C ALA A 36 -4.29 3.55 -3.63
N LEU A 37 -5.49 3.73 -4.18
CA LEU A 37 -5.74 4.60 -5.33
C LEU A 37 -5.49 6.07 -4.98
N LEU A 38 -5.87 6.53 -3.78
CA LEU A 38 -5.56 7.88 -3.31
C LEU A 38 -4.05 8.12 -3.24
N ALA A 39 -3.27 7.15 -2.73
CA ALA A 39 -1.82 7.23 -2.76
C ALA A 39 -1.33 7.41 -4.21
N LEU A 40 -1.85 6.64 -5.16
CA LEU A 40 -1.52 6.81 -6.56
C LEU A 40 -1.89 8.22 -7.09
N ASP A 41 -3.11 8.70 -6.83
CA ASP A 41 -3.56 10.02 -7.30
C ASP A 41 -2.67 11.16 -6.78
N PHE A 42 -2.34 11.16 -5.49
CA PHE A 42 -1.43 12.16 -4.91
C PHE A 42 -0.03 12.09 -5.53
N SER A 43 0.43 10.89 -5.90
CA SER A 43 1.69 10.70 -6.62
C SER A 43 1.71 11.28 -8.04
N PHE A 44 0.55 11.39 -8.69
CA PHE A 44 0.43 12.10 -9.97
C PHE A 44 0.30 13.61 -9.76
N CYS A 45 -0.40 14.05 -8.71
CA CYS A 45 -0.54 15.45 -8.35
C CYS A 45 0.83 16.11 -8.05
N LEU A 46 1.73 15.44 -7.32
CA LEU A 46 3.07 15.99 -7.03
C LEU A 46 3.89 16.30 -8.31
N ASN A 47 3.66 15.56 -9.40
CA ASN A 47 4.31 15.82 -10.68
C ASN A 47 3.59 16.87 -11.54
N ARG A 48 2.30 17.11 -11.28
CA ARG A 48 1.49 18.09 -12.01
C ARG A 48 1.76 19.52 -11.53
N PHE A 49 1.92 19.73 -10.23
CA PHE A 49 2.12 21.06 -9.66
C PHE A 49 3.60 21.43 -9.59
N LYS A 50 3.94 22.67 -9.95
CA LYS A 50 5.31 23.21 -9.86
C LYS A 50 5.57 23.96 -8.54
N ASN A 51 4.52 24.33 -7.82
CA ASN A 51 4.64 25.03 -6.55
C ASN A 51 5.23 24.11 -5.47
N LEU A 52 6.28 24.57 -4.78
CA LEU A 52 6.96 23.83 -3.73
C LEU A 52 6.03 23.49 -2.56
N SER A 53 5.18 24.43 -2.13
CA SER A 53 4.23 24.22 -1.03
C SER A 53 3.22 23.12 -1.35
N LEU A 54 2.66 23.13 -2.56
CA LEU A 54 1.76 22.08 -3.02
C LEU A 54 2.47 20.74 -3.15
N THR A 55 3.73 20.74 -3.61
CA THR A 55 4.54 19.52 -3.71
C THR A 55 4.69 18.89 -2.33
N PHE A 56 5.06 19.68 -1.31
CA PHE A 56 5.19 19.20 0.06
C PHE A 56 3.87 18.65 0.61
N ILE A 57 2.76 19.36 0.41
CA ILE A 57 1.42 18.91 0.83
C ILE A 57 1.06 17.57 0.18
N PHE A 58 1.25 17.44 -1.13
CA PHE A 58 0.93 16.19 -1.84
C PHE A 58 1.89 15.05 -1.46
N THR A 59 3.16 15.33 -1.19
CA THR A 59 4.09 14.33 -0.67
C THR A 59 3.67 13.85 0.72
N LEU A 60 3.18 14.74 1.59
CA LEU A 60 2.70 14.36 2.91
C LEU A 60 1.44 13.49 2.83
N PHE A 61 0.46 13.87 2.02
CA PHE A 61 -0.71 13.04 1.77
C PHE A 61 -0.35 11.70 1.13
N TRP A 62 0.55 11.71 0.14
CA TRP A 62 1.06 10.49 -0.46
C TRP A 62 1.67 9.55 0.59
N LEU A 63 2.57 10.05 1.43
CA LEU A 63 3.23 9.27 2.47
C LEU A 63 2.23 8.71 3.50
N PHE A 64 1.19 9.49 3.81
CA PHE A 64 0.11 9.07 4.69
C PHE A 64 -0.70 7.89 4.14
N PHE A 65 -1.02 7.90 2.84
CA PHE A 65 -1.81 6.83 2.21
C PHE A 65 -0.95 5.67 1.69
N TYR A 66 0.35 5.86 1.47
CA TYR A 66 1.27 4.86 0.94
C TYR A 66 1.24 3.51 1.67
N PRO A 67 1.18 3.43 3.02
CA PRO A 67 1.08 2.15 3.71
C PRO A 67 -0.11 1.28 3.26
N ASN A 68 -1.22 1.90 2.83
CA ASN A 68 -2.41 1.18 2.37
C ASN A 68 -2.19 0.43 1.05
N THR A 69 -1.18 0.82 0.24
CA THR A 69 -0.89 0.12 -1.01
C THR A 69 -0.39 -1.30 -0.78
N PHE A 70 0.29 -1.53 0.35
CA PHE A 70 0.77 -2.86 0.73
C PHE A 70 -0.05 -3.49 1.86
N TYR A 71 -0.81 -2.71 2.64
CA TYR A 71 -1.64 -3.18 3.76
C TYR A 71 -2.49 -4.41 3.42
N MET A 72 -3.04 -4.46 2.19
CA MET A 72 -3.88 -5.56 1.72
C MET A 72 -3.18 -6.93 1.72
N LEU A 73 -1.84 -6.98 1.67
CA LEU A 73 -1.09 -8.23 1.87
C LEU A 73 -1.33 -8.84 3.25
N THR A 74 -1.58 -8.01 4.27
CA THR A 74 -1.92 -8.50 5.62
C THR A 74 -3.31 -9.12 5.68
N ASP A 75 -4.20 -8.75 4.76
CA ASP A 75 -5.54 -9.31 4.72
C ASP A 75 -5.53 -10.77 4.24
N LEU A 76 -4.43 -11.27 3.64
CA LEU A 76 -4.25 -12.69 3.25
C LEU A 76 -4.53 -13.66 4.39
N VAL A 77 -4.34 -13.23 5.64
CA VAL A 77 -4.65 -14.04 6.84
C VAL A 77 -6.12 -14.46 6.91
N HIS A 78 -7.04 -13.72 6.28
CA HIS A 78 -8.46 -14.10 6.25
C HIS A 78 -8.80 -15.06 5.10
N MET A 79 -7.84 -15.48 4.26
CA MET A 79 -8.10 -16.43 3.16
C MET A 79 -8.56 -17.82 3.62
N ASP A 80 -8.70 -18.06 4.91
CA ASP A 80 -9.24 -19.29 5.51
C ASP A 80 -10.62 -19.70 4.96
N PHE A 81 -11.34 -18.80 4.28
CA PHE A 81 -12.60 -19.11 3.58
C PHE A 81 -12.43 -19.92 2.28
N ILE A 82 -11.21 -20.01 1.74
CA ILE A 82 -10.89 -20.86 0.59
C ILE A 82 -10.61 -22.24 1.17
N GLY A 83 -11.63 -23.09 1.19
CA GLY A 83 -11.48 -24.48 1.61
C GLY A 83 -10.33 -25.19 0.87
N SER A 84 -9.97 -26.39 1.30
CA SER A 84 -8.82 -27.16 0.80
C SER A 84 -8.84 -27.51 -0.70
N SER A 85 -9.83 -27.07 -1.48
CA SER A 85 -9.85 -27.23 -2.93
C SER A 85 -10.58 -26.08 -3.66
N PHE A 86 -10.10 -25.77 -4.86
CA PHE A 86 -10.76 -24.87 -5.83
C PHE A 86 -11.97 -25.51 -6.54
N SER A 87 -12.56 -26.56 -5.95
CA SER A 87 -13.70 -27.27 -6.55
C SER A 87 -14.97 -26.42 -6.57
N ASN A 88 -15.10 -25.45 -5.67
CA ASN A 88 -16.21 -24.52 -5.63
C ASN A 88 -15.90 -23.26 -6.44
N VAL A 89 -16.72 -22.99 -7.47
CA VAL A 89 -16.63 -21.80 -8.34
C VAL A 89 -16.68 -20.51 -7.53
N GLN A 90 -17.49 -20.45 -6.47
CA GLN A 90 -17.59 -19.25 -5.63
C GLN A 90 -16.28 -18.98 -4.89
N SER A 91 -15.65 -20.01 -4.32
CA SER A 91 -14.34 -19.89 -3.65
C SER A 91 -13.24 -19.46 -4.63
N LEU A 92 -13.30 -19.94 -5.88
CA LEU A 92 -12.38 -19.53 -6.94
C LEU A 92 -12.54 -18.05 -7.29
N ILE A 93 -13.79 -17.57 -7.42
CA ILE A 93 -14.09 -16.15 -7.67
C ILE A 93 -13.55 -15.29 -6.52
N HIS A 94 -13.81 -15.69 -5.27
CA HIS A 94 -13.32 -14.97 -4.10
C HIS A 94 -11.79 -14.87 -4.10
N TYR A 95 -11.11 -15.99 -4.38
CA TYR A 95 -9.65 -16.03 -4.47
C TYR A 95 -9.10 -15.04 -5.49
N PHE A 96 -9.63 -15.06 -6.72
CA PHE A 96 -9.17 -14.16 -7.78
C PHE A 96 -9.48 -12.69 -7.50
N LEU A 97 -10.63 -12.38 -6.91
CA LEU A 97 -10.95 -11.01 -6.50
C LEU A 97 -10.00 -10.51 -5.43
N PHE A 98 -9.69 -11.34 -4.44
CA PHE A 98 -8.74 -11.00 -3.39
C PHE A 98 -7.33 -10.78 -3.93
N LEU A 99 -6.87 -11.71 -4.78
CA LEU A 99 -5.58 -11.62 -5.44
C LEU A 99 -5.49 -10.38 -6.34
N ALA A 100 -6.53 -10.10 -7.13
CA ALA A 100 -6.61 -8.90 -7.97
C ALA A 100 -6.56 -7.62 -7.12
N SER A 101 -7.23 -7.62 -5.97
CA SER A 101 -7.23 -6.50 -5.03
C SER A 101 -5.83 -6.24 -4.44
N ILE A 102 -5.12 -7.29 -4.02
CA ILE A 102 -3.72 -7.18 -3.54
C ILE A 102 -2.77 -6.71 -4.64
N LEU A 103 -2.88 -7.30 -5.83
CA LEU A 103 -2.05 -6.92 -6.96
C LEU A 103 -2.31 -5.47 -7.37
N PHE A 104 -3.58 -5.05 -7.38
CA PHE A 104 -3.95 -3.67 -7.62
C PHE A 104 -3.29 -2.71 -6.63
N GLY A 105 -3.38 -3.02 -5.33
CA GLY A 105 -2.75 -2.23 -4.28
C GLY A 105 -1.23 -2.13 -4.46
N SER A 106 -0.55 -3.27 -4.60
CA SER A 106 0.92 -3.30 -4.72
C SER A 106 1.43 -2.61 -5.99
N LEU A 107 0.74 -2.77 -7.12
CA LEU A 107 1.06 -2.08 -8.37
C LEU A 107 0.81 -0.57 -8.28
N CYS A 108 -0.24 -0.13 -7.59
CA CYS A 108 -0.44 1.29 -7.26
C CYS A 108 0.72 1.81 -6.41
N GLY A 109 1.17 1.04 -5.41
CA GLY A 109 2.36 1.33 -4.60
C GLY A 109 3.60 1.58 -5.45
N VAL A 110 3.93 0.63 -6.33
CA VAL A 110 5.08 0.72 -7.25
C VAL A 110 4.98 1.92 -8.17
N GLU A 111 3.86 2.15 -8.85
CA GLU A 111 3.72 3.30 -9.75
C GLU A 111 3.81 4.62 -8.95
N SER A 112 3.27 4.65 -7.73
CA SER A 112 3.30 5.85 -6.89
C SER A 112 4.71 6.23 -6.43
N VAL A 113 5.53 5.24 -6.03
CA VAL A 113 6.95 5.43 -5.70
C VAL A 113 7.74 5.85 -6.93
N ASN A 114 7.46 5.26 -8.10
CA ASN A 114 8.07 5.68 -9.35
C ASN A 114 7.79 7.15 -9.68
N GLN A 115 6.58 7.66 -9.40
CA GLN A 115 6.27 9.07 -9.58
C GLN A 115 7.04 9.96 -8.58
N LEU A 116 7.19 9.52 -7.33
CA LEU A 116 7.97 10.21 -6.31
C LEU A 116 9.45 10.33 -6.74
N LEU A 117 10.09 9.22 -7.10
CA LEU A 117 11.50 9.19 -7.51
C LEU A 117 11.77 10.11 -8.70
N LYS A 118 10.85 10.14 -9.69
CA LYS A 118 10.93 11.06 -10.83
C LYS A 118 10.87 12.53 -10.41
N ARG A 119 10.00 12.88 -9.46
CA ARG A 119 9.84 14.27 -9.00
C ARG A 119 11.10 14.80 -8.33
N PHE A 120 11.69 13.99 -7.46
CA PHE A 120 12.90 14.35 -6.72
C PHE A 120 14.19 14.05 -7.50
N VAL A 121 14.08 13.60 -8.75
CA VAL A 121 15.21 13.32 -9.65
C VAL A 121 16.22 12.35 -9.01
N ILE A 122 15.72 11.38 -8.25
CA ILE A 122 16.56 10.37 -7.59
C ILE A 122 16.93 9.33 -8.64
N LYS A 123 18.15 9.43 -9.17
CA LYS A 123 18.70 8.52 -10.20
C LYS A 123 19.85 7.66 -9.69
N GLU A 124 20.56 8.13 -8.67
CA GLU A 124 21.68 7.41 -8.09
C GLU A 124 21.21 6.11 -7.44
N TYR A 125 21.80 4.98 -7.83
CA TYR A 125 21.37 3.65 -7.41
C TYR A 125 21.34 3.50 -5.88
N TYR A 126 22.39 3.93 -5.19
CA TYR A 126 22.49 3.80 -3.73
C TYR A 126 21.49 4.71 -3.00
N ILE A 127 21.24 5.92 -3.50
CA ILE A 127 20.26 6.85 -2.91
C ILE A 127 18.85 6.28 -3.11
N LYS A 128 18.57 5.77 -4.31
CA LYS A 128 17.29 5.12 -4.62
C LYS A 128 17.05 3.92 -3.72
N LEU A 129 18.03 3.02 -3.61
CA LEU A 129 17.95 1.85 -2.75
C LEU A 129 17.69 2.25 -1.29
N PHE A 130 18.41 3.25 -0.78
CA PHE A 130 18.20 3.79 0.56
C PHE A 130 16.76 4.30 0.76
N VAL A 131 16.24 5.07 -0.19
CA VAL A 131 14.86 5.59 -0.14
C VAL A 131 13.84 4.45 -0.17
N LEU A 132 14.02 3.43 -1.02
CA LEU A 132 13.12 2.27 -1.07
C LEU A 132 13.13 1.47 0.23
N ILE A 133 14.31 1.25 0.82
CA ILE A 133 14.45 0.58 2.12
C ILE A 133 13.75 1.39 3.20
N LEU A 134 14.03 2.69 3.28
CA LEU A 134 13.46 3.59 4.29
C LEU A 134 11.92 3.62 4.18
N LEU A 135 11.38 3.78 2.98
CA LEU A 135 9.94 3.78 2.75
C LEU A 135 9.30 2.45 3.13
N SER A 136 9.94 1.33 2.81
CA SER A 136 9.43 -0.02 3.12
C SER A 136 9.39 -0.26 4.62
N VAL A 137 10.40 0.19 5.35
CA VAL A 137 10.47 0.11 6.82
C VAL A 137 9.39 0.97 7.46
N ILE A 138 9.30 2.26 7.08
CA ILE A 138 8.27 3.18 7.60
C ILE A 138 6.86 2.66 7.32
N SER A 139 6.62 2.18 6.10
CA SER A 139 5.35 1.57 5.70
C SER A 139 5.01 0.34 6.53
N SER A 140 5.97 -0.55 6.77
CA SER A 140 5.77 -1.75 7.59
C SER A 140 5.42 -1.41 9.03
N PHE A 141 6.05 -0.40 9.61
CA PHE A 141 5.67 0.13 10.93
C PHE A 141 4.25 0.68 10.94
N ALA A 142 3.89 1.51 9.96
CA ALA A 142 2.55 2.10 9.85
C ALA A 142 1.46 1.02 9.70
N ILE A 143 1.73 -0.01 8.89
CA ILE A 143 0.83 -1.16 8.71
C ILE A 143 0.68 -1.94 10.01
N HIS A 144 1.77 -2.20 10.73
CA HIS A 144 1.70 -2.88 12.03
C HIS A 144 0.84 -2.10 13.03
N LEU A 145 1.05 -0.78 13.15
CA LEU A 145 0.26 0.07 14.03
C LEU A 145 -1.22 0.12 13.63
N GLY A 146 -1.52 0.27 12.34
CA GLY A 146 -2.89 0.29 11.84
C GLY A 146 -3.61 -1.05 12.04
N ARG A 147 -2.89 -2.17 11.84
CA ARG A 147 -3.47 -3.52 11.89
C ARG A 147 -3.64 -4.06 13.30
N TYR A 148 -2.59 -3.97 14.13
CA TYR A 148 -2.54 -4.61 15.44
C TYR A 148 -2.92 -3.65 16.57
N ALA A 149 -2.45 -2.41 16.51
CA ALA A 149 -2.79 -1.40 17.52
C ALA A 149 -4.12 -0.69 17.22
N ARG A 150 -4.68 -0.85 15.99
CA ARG A 150 -5.90 -0.17 15.50
C ARG A 150 -5.89 1.34 15.73
N LEU A 151 -4.69 1.92 15.72
CA LEU A 151 -4.51 3.34 15.99
C LEU A 151 -4.88 4.13 14.73
N ASN A 152 -5.81 5.05 14.91
CA ASN A 152 -6.12 6.06 13.92
C ASN A 152 -5.21 7.27 14.10
N SER A 153 -5.11 8.11 13.08
CA SER A 153 -4.33 9.36 13.13
C SER A 153 -4.79 10.31 14.23
N TRP A 154 -6.05 10.20 14.65
CA TRP A 154 -6.64 10.95 15.76
C TRP A 154 -6.19 10.45 17.13
N ASP A 155 -5.77 9.19 17.27
CA ASP A 155 -5.29 8.63 18.53
C ASP A 155 -3.95 9.20 18.95
N LEU A 156 -3.20 9.77 18.01
CA LEU A 156 -1.96 10.49 18.30
C LEU A 156 -2.20 11.79 19.09
N VAL A 157 -3.37 12.40 18.91
CA VAL A 157 -3.81 13.61 19.62
C VAL A 157 -4.66 13.25 20.84
N LEU A 158 -5.55 12.27 20.70
CA LEU A 158 -6.53 11.90 21.73
C LEU A 158 -5.96 10.93 22.79
N ARG A 159 -4.96 10.12 22.43
CA ARG A 159 -4.39 9.05 23.29
C ARG A 159 -2.87 8.92 23.12
N PRO A 160 -2.09 10.01 23.31
CA PRO A 160 -0.65 10.01 23.04
C PRO A 160 0.13 8.99 23.89
N THR A 161 -0.31 8.71 25.12
CA THR A 161 0.33 7.71 25.99
C THR A 161 0.22 6.29 25.43
N VAL A 162 -0.92 5.93 24.83
CA VAL A 162 -1.13 4.64 24.17
C VAL A 162 -0.22 4.54 22.94
N VAL A 163 -0.14 5.61 22.14
CA VAL A 163 0.74 5.65 20.97
C VAL A 163 2.20 5.49 21.35
N ILE A 164 2.67 6.18 22.39
CA ILE A 164 4.07 6.06 22.87
C ILE A 164 4.35 4.64 23.38
N THR A 165 3.41 4.03 24.10
CA THR A 165 3.55 2.67 24.62
C THR A 165 3.61 1.66 23.47
N GLU A 166 2.75 1.80 22.47
CA GLU A 166 2.78 0.93 21.28
C GLU A 166 4.05 1.15 20.44
N LEU A 167 4.52 2.40 20.27
CA LEU A 167 5.80 2.72 19.64
C LEU A 167 6.96 2.01 20.36
N SER A 168 6.96 1.99 21.70
CA SER A 168 8.00 1.31 22.48
C SER A 168 8.00 -0.21 22.27
N LYS A 169 6.82 -0.79 22.01
CA LYS A 169 6.69 -2.22 21.70
C LYS A 169 7.13 -2.58 20.29
N LEU A 170 7.21 -1.64 19.35
CA LEU A 170 7.65 -1.91 17.99
C LEU A 170 9.11 -2.41 17.91
N LEU A 171 9.92 -2.13 18.93
CA LEU A 171 11.29 -2.64 19.07
C LEU A 171 11.37 -3.98 19.82
N SER A 172 10.22 -4.55 20.19
CA SER A 172 10.16 -5.86 20.85
C SER A 172 10.44 -6.98 19.86
N ALA A 173 11.04 -8.06 20.35
CA ALA A 173 11.42 -9.21 19.54
C ALA A 173 10.24 -9.83 18.78
N ASP A 174 9.01 -9.72 19.31
CA ASP A 174 7.80 -10.30 18.71
C ASP A 174 7.30 -9.55 17.47
N VAL A 175 7.59 -8.24 17.37
CA VAL A 175 7.14 -7.38 16.25
C VAL A 175 8.16 -7.36 15.11
N LEU A 176 9.42 -7.61 15.43
CA LEU A 176 10.54 -7.51 14.50
C LEU A 176 10.40 -8.46 13.27
N PRO A 177 9.98 -9.74 13.40
CA PRO A 177 9.74 -10.61 12.25
C PRO A 177 8.72 -10.04 11.27
N PHE A 178 7.66 -9.40 11.77
CA PHE A 178 6.65 -8.76 10.94
C PHE A 178 7.26 -7.59 10.16
N ILE A 179 7.95 -6.66 10.83
CA ILE A 179 8.54 -5.49 10.19
C ILE A 179 9.57 -5.91 9.15
N VAL A 180 10.47 -6.82 9.49
CA VAL A 180 11.55 -7.28 8.60
C VAL A 180 10.98 -8.03 7.40
N GLY A 181 10.09 -9.00 7.63
CA GLY A 181 9.48 -9.79 6.57
C GLY A 181 8.65 -8.93 5.62
N PHE A 182 7.86 -8.00 6.16
CA PHE A 182 7.02 -7.14 5.35
C PHE A 182 7.81 -6.08 4.59
N SER A 183 8.86 -5.51 5.21
CA SER A 183 9.79 -4.62 4.53
C SER A 183 10.51 -5.33 3.39
N PHE A 184 10.93 -6.58 3.61
CA PHE A 184 11.57 -7.40 2.58
C PHE A 184 10.65 -7.61 1.37
N ILE A 185 9.38 -7.96 1.59
CA ILE A 185 8.39 -8.11 0.51
C ILE A 185 8.21 -6.79 -0.26
N GLN A 186 8.07 -5.66 0.44
CA GLN A 186 7.93 -4.35 -0.21
C GLN A 186 9.17 -4.00 -1.04
N ILE A 187 10.38 -4.16 -0.48
CA ILE A 187 11.64 -3.92 -1.18
C ILE A 187 11.73 -4.78 -2.43
N MET A 188 11.40 -6.08 -2.32
CA MET A 188 11.41 -7.00 -3.45
C MET A 188 10.46 -6.50 -4.56
N VAL A 189 9.19 -6.22 -4.23
CA VAL A 189 8.21 -5.73 -5.21
C VAL A 189 8.67 -4.42 -5.86
N LEU A 190 9.21 -3.49 -5.08
CA LEU A 190 9.66 -2.19 -5.57
C LEU A 190 10.89 -2.30 -6.47
N LEU A 191 11.86 -3.16 -6.15
CA LEU A 191 13.08 -3.33 -6.95
C LEU A 191 12.81 -4.06 -8.27
N PHE A 192 12.01 -5.12 -8.25
CA PHE A 192 11.74 -5.92 -9.45
C PHE A 192 10.84 -5.20 -10.46
N LEU A 193 9.92 -4.35 -10.00
CA LEU A 193 8.96 -3.63 -10.86
C LEU A 193 9.33 -2.16 -11.10
N ASP A 194 10.52 -1.76 -10.66
CA ASP A 194 11.10 -0.47 -10.96
C ASP A 194 11.50 -0.37 -12.45
N LYS A 195 11.23 0.78 -13.07
CA LYS A 195 11.38 0.97 -14.52
C LYS A 195 12.82 1.20 -14.98
N GLU A 196 13.75 1.45 -14.06
CA GLU A 196 15.15 1.66 -14.41
C GLU A 196 15.95 0.36 -14.46
N SER A 197 15.47 -0.75 -13.88
CA SER A 197 16.12 -2.06 -13.99
C SER A 197 16.01 -2.71 -15.37
N SER A 198 15.21 -2.14 -16.28
CA SER A 198 14.99 -2.65 -17.65
C SER A 198 15.82 -1.94 -18.73
N LYS A 199 16.92 -1.28 -18.39
CA LYS A 199 17.85 -0.68 -19.34
C LYS A 199 19.23 -1.31 -19.26
#